data_AF-A0A517YWD5-F1
#
_entry.id   AF-A0A517YWD5-F1
#
_cell.length_a   1.000
_cell.length_b   1.000
_cell.length_c   1.000
_cell.angle_alpha   90.00
_cell.angle_beta   90.00
_cell.angle_gamma   90.00
#
_symmetry.space_group_name_H-M   'P 1'
#
loop_
_entity.id
_entity.type
_entity.pdbx_description
1 polymer ?
#
loop_
_entity_poly.entity_id
_entity_poly.type
_entity_poly.pdbx_seq_one_letter_code
_entity_poly.pdbx_strand_id
1 'polypeptide(L)'
;MSTKLPYLATPGSITNALDKIANAATPPICNNDFVKSKLKIKGGTGSSIAPFLKKIGLVASDGTPTKLYKQFRNPASAGSAIADAIKIGYKPLYEANEYAHELSDKELKGLIMEVTGLEGSNASMQRIYGTFKKLNEKADFENPVSDYTEPSTSDETQRVTHNNHSELPLNIGYTINLNLPPTTNIEVFNAIFSSLKQHLLKD
;
A
#
# COMPACT_ATOMS: atom_id res chain seq x y z
N MET A 1 10.77 -17.99 8.50
CA MET A 1 9.43 -17.57 8.94
C MET A 1 8.49 -17.77 7.76
N SER A 2 7.47 -18.64 7.85
CA SER A 2 6.53 -18.86 6.74
C SER A 2 5.70 -17.61 6.48
N THR A 3 5.95 -16.93 5.38
CA THR A 3 5.24 -15.71 5.00
C THR A 3 3.81 -16.03 4.59
N LYS A 4 2.82 -15.45 5.27
CA LYS A 4 1.40 -15.75 5.02
C LYS A 4 0.76 -14.75 4.07
N LEU A 5 0.73 -15.11 2.78
CA LEU A 5 0.07 -14.30 1.75
C LEU A 5 -1.46 -14.27 1.92
N PRO A 6 -2.12 -13.15 1.58
CA PRO A 6 -3.57 -13.04 1.64
C PRO A 6 -4.24 -13.88 0.53
N TYR A 7 -5.36 -14.51 0.86
CA TYR A 7 -6.19 -15.24 -0.09
C TYR A 7 -7.65 -15.27 0.36
N LEU A 8 -8.54 -15.56 -0.59
CA LEU A 8 -9.95 -15.86 -0.32
C LEU A 8 -10.24 -17.33 -0.60
N ALA A 9 -11.20 -17.89 0.15
CA ALA A 9 -11.63 -19.27 -0.06
C ALA A 9 -12.18 -19.51 -1.47
N THR A 10 -12.84 -18.49 -2.03
CA THR A 10 -13.36 -18.44 -3.39
C THR A 10 -12.76 -17.23 -4.10
N PRO A 11 -11.74 -17.40 -4.95
CA PRO A 11 -11.05 -16.29 -5.62
C PRO A 11 -11.99 -15.31 -6.32
N GLY A 12 -12.99 -15.78 -7.07
CA GLY A 12 -13.94 -14.92 -7.79
C GLY A 12 -14.81 -14.01 -6.90
N SER A 13 -14.81 -14.23 -5.58
CA SER A 13 -15.50 -13.32 -4.66
C SER A 13 -14.85 -11.94 -4.56
N ILE A 14 -13.55 -11.81 -4.85
CA ILE A 14 -12.88 -10.50 -4.88
C ILE A 14 -13.39 -9.65 -6.03
N THR A 15 -13.54 -10.23 -7.22
CA THR A 15 -14.04 -9.55 -8.42
C THR A 15 -15.42 -8.95 -8.15
N ASN A 16 -16.34 -9.77 -7.61
CA ASN A 16 -17.69 -9.33 -7.24
C ASN A 16 -17.67 -8.25 -6.15
N ALA A 17 -16.80 -8.39 -5.14
CA ALA A 17 -16.67 -7.39 -4.08
C ALA A 17 -16.17 -6.05 -4.64
N LEU A 18 -15.15 -6.06 -5.49
CA LEU A 18 -14.60 -4.87 -6.14
C LEU A 18 -15.64 -4.17 -7.01
N ASP A 19 -16.37 -4.91 -7.85
CA ASP A 19 -17.42 -4.36 -8.71
C ASP A 19 -18.53 -3.69 -7.89
N LYS A 20 -18.92 -4.30 -6.76
CA LYS A 20 -19.92 -3.72 -5.86
C LYS A 20 -19.39 -2.51 -5.10
N ILE A 21 -18.12 -2.50 -4.74
CA ILE A 21 -17.47 -1.36 -4.06
C ILE A 21 -17.40 -0.15 -4.99
N ALA A 22 -17.10 -0.36 -6.28
CA ALA A 22 -17.06 0.70 -7.28
C ALA A 22 -18.44 1.40 -7.41
N ASN A 23 -19.53 0.63 -7.33
CA ASN A 23 -20.90 1.14 -7.47
C ASN A 23 -21.57 1.61 -6.17
N ALA A 24 -21.14 1.12 -5.00
CA ALA A 24 -21.69 1.52 -3.70
C ALA A 24 -21.27 2.96 -3.35
N ALA A 25 -21.85 3.60 -2.32
CA ALA A 25 -21.30 4.83 -1.75
C ALA A 25 -20.12 4.52 -0.80
N THR A 26 -19.18 5.46 -0.64
CA THR A 26 -18.04 5.29 0.28
C THR A 26 -18.57 5.20 1.71
N PRO A 27 -18.39 4.07 2.41
CA PRO A 27 -18.86 3.96 3.78
C PRO A 27 -17.96 4.75 4.74
N PRO A 28 -18.47 5.17 5.90
CA PRO A 28 -17.61 5.69 6.97
C PRO A 28 -16.67 4.60 7.49
N ILE A 29 -17.13 3.35 7.56
CA ILE A 29 -16.35 2.18 7.99
C ILE A 29 -16.67 1.01 7.07
N CYS A 30 -15.65 0.42 6.45
CA CYS A 30 -15.71 -0.78 5.66
C CYS A 30 -15.46 -2.02 6.55
N ASN A 31 -16.50 -2.47 7.25
CA ASN A 31 -16.47 -3.65 8.12
C ASN A 31 -17.29 -4.82 7.52
N ASN A 32 -17.37 -5.93 8.27
CA ASN A 32 -18.17 -7.09 7.86
C ASN A 32 -19.67 -6.78 7.73
N ASP A 33 -20.19 -5.83 8.52
CA ASP A 33 -21.58 -5.40 8.38
C ASP A 33 -21.79 -4.73 7.02
N PHE A 34 -20.96 -3.75 6.65
CA PHE A 34 -21.02 -3.07 5.35
C PHE A 34 -21.01 -4.07 4.18
N VAL A 35 -20.11 -5.06 4.22
CA VAL A 35 -20.05 -6.10 3.18
C VAL A 35 -21.32 -6.93 3.11
N LYS A 36 -21.90 -7.30 4.26
CA LYS A 36 -23.11 -8.14 4.31
C LYS A 36 -24.39 -7.36 4.01
N SER A 37 -24.50 -6.13 4.51
CA SER A 37 -25.71 -5.31 4.46
C SER A 37 -25.77 -4.46 3.19
N LYS A 38 -24.69 -3.73 2.86
CA LYS A 38 -24.64 -2.81 1.71
C LYS A 38 -24.22 -3.52 0.43
N LEU A 39 -23.14 -4.30 0.46
CA LEU A 39 -22.70 -5.07 -0.71
C LEU A 39 -23.53 -6.36 -0.92
N LYS A 40 -24.39 -6.73 0.04
CA LYS A 40 -25.25 -7.92 -0.03
C LYS A 40 -24.45 -9.22 -0.26
N ILE A 41 -23.21 -9.28 0.23
CA ILE A 41 -22.37 -10.49 0.17
C ILE A 41 -22.50 -11.20 1.53
N LYS A 42 -23.37 -12.21 1.59
CA LYS A 42 -23.69 -12.94 2.83
C LYS A 42 -22.75 -14.14 3.05
N GLY A 43 -22.82 -14.73 4.24
CA GLY A 43 -22.14 -15.99 4.59
C GLY A 43 -20.64 -15.86 4.92
N GLY A 44 -19.93 -16.99 4.81
CA GLY A 44 -18.49 -17.09 5.12
C GLY A 44 -17.62 -16.28 4.15
N THR A 45 -18.02 -16.20 2.88
CA THR A 45 -17.34 -15.39 1.86
C THR A 45 -17.35 -13.91 2.22
N GLY A 46 -18.53 -13.34 2.53
CA GLY A 46 -18.64 -11.93 2.92
C GLY A 46 -17.85 -11.59 4.18
N SER A 47 -17.77 -12.53 5.13
CA SER A 47 -17.00 -12.35 6.37
C SER A 47 -15.48 -12.33 6.13
N SER A 48 -15.01 -12.85 4.99
CA SER A 48 -13.58 -12.88 4.62
C SER A 48 -13.14 -11.66 3.81
N ILE A 49 -14.08 -10.95 3.16
CA ILE A 49 -13.76 -9.82 2.29
C ILE A 49 -13.19 -8.64 3.08
N ALA A 50 -13.82 -8.19 4.16
CA ALA A 50 -13.32 -7.02 4.89
C ALA A 50 -11.90 -7.24 5.45
N PRO A 51 -11.58 -8.39 6.09
CA PRO A 51 -10.19 -8.70 6.47
C PRO A 51 -9.22 -8.74 5.28
N PHE A 52 -9.65 -9.23 4.12
CA PHE A 52 -8.82 -9.28 2.92
C PHE A 52 -8.52 -7.89 2.37
N LEU A 53 -9.53 -7.02 2.28
CA LEU A 53 -9.37 -5.62 1.85
C LEU A 53 -8.39 -4.85 2.74
N LYS A 54 -8.37 -5.18 4.04
CA LYS A 54 -7.37 -4.62 4.98
C LYS A 54 -5.95 -5.06 4.65
N LYS A 55 -5.75 -6.35 4.35
CA LYS A 55 -4.42 -6.89 4.03
C LYS A 55 -3.82 -6.32 2.75
N ILE A 56 -4.64 -5.96 1.77
CA ILE A 56 -4.18 -5.37 0.50
C ILE A 56 -4.11 -3.84 0.53
N GLY A 57 -4.40 -3.19 1.67
CA GLY A 57 -4.25 -1.73 1.83
C GLY A 57 -5.40 -0.87 1.32
N LEU A 58 -6.49 -1.46 0.78
CA LEU A 58 -7.69 -0.70 0.41
C LEU A 58 -8.46 -0.20 1.64
N VAL A 59 -8.33 -0.88 2.78
CA VAL A 59 -8.99 -0.48 4.03
C VAL A 59 -7.94 -0.44 5.12
N ALA A 60 -7.95 0.59 5.96
CA ALA A 60 -7.03 0.68 7.08
C ALA A 60 -7.40 -0.32 8.19
N SER A 61 -6.48 -0.51 9.14
CA SER A 61 -6.65 -1.44 10.27
C SER A 61 -7.92 -1.15 11.09
N ASP A 62 -8.27 0.13 11.24
CA ASP A 62 -9.49 0.62 11.91
C ASP A 62 -10.78 0.39 11.10
N GLY A 63 -10.68 0.00 9.83
CA GLY A 63 -11.81 -0.18 8.93
C GLY A 63 -12.14 1.05 8.09
N THR A 64 -11.38 2.13 8.16
CA THR A 64 -11.62 3.31 7.32
C THR A 64 -11.14 3.08 5.88
N PRO A 65 -11.88 3.57 4.85
CA PRO A 65 -11.43 3.50 3.47
C PRO A 65 -10.17 4.36 3.25
N THR A 66 -9.11 3.77 2.68
CA THR A 66 -7.84 4.48 2.44
C THR A 66 -7.92 5.40 1.22
N LYS A 67 -6.85 6.16 0.94
CA LYS A 67 -6.72 6.92 -0.31
C LYS A 67 -6.89 6.00 -1.54
N LEU A 68 -6.32 4.79 -1.46
CA LEU A 68 -6.45 3.79 -2.52
C LEU A 68 -7.86 3.35 -2.78
N TYR A 69 -8.66 3.21 -1.73
CA TYR A 69 -10.08 2.91 -1.89
C TYR A 69 -10.79 3.97 -2.73
N LYS A 70 -10.46 5.25 -2.49
CA LYS A 70 -11.07 6.37 -3.21
C LYS A 70 -10.61 6.40 -4.66
N GLN A 71 -9.33 6.15 -4.92
CA GLN A 71 -8.78 6.02 -6.27
C GLN A 71 -9.38 4.82 -7.01
N PHE A 72 -9.57 3.69 -6.32
CA PHE A 72 -10.19 2.49 -6.88
C PHE A 72 -11.62 2.78 -7.39
N ARG A 73 -12.37 3.63 -6.68
CA ARG A 73 -13.73 3.99 -7.09
C ARG A 73 -13.79 4.90 -8.31
N ASN A 74 -12.70 5.61 -8.63
CA ASN A 74 -12.64 6.40 -9.85
C ASN A 74 -12.29 5.47 -11.01
N PRO A 75 -13.16 5.28 -12.01
CA PRO A 75 -12.94 4.36 -13.12
C PRO A 75 -11.61 4.59 -13.87
N ALA A 76 -11.15 5.85 -13.93
CA ALA A 76 -9.91 6.21 -14.62
C ALA A 76 -8.65 5.74 -13.88
N SER A 77 -8.71 5.59 -12.56
CA SER A 77 -7.59 5.17 -11.70
C SER A 77 -7.82 3.82 -11.02
N ALA A 78 -8.91 3.12 -11.39
CA ALA A 78 -9.33 1.89 -10.73
C ALA A 78 -8.29 0.77 -10.90
N GLY A 79 -7.80 0.59 -12.13
CA GLY A 79 -6.81 -0.43 -12.44
C GLY A 79 -5.50 -0.22 -11.68
N SER A 80 -5.00 1.01 -11.70
CA SER A 80 -3.78 1.42 -11.01
C SER A 80 -3.87 1.24 -9.49
N ALA A 81 -5.01 1.63 -8.89
CA ALA A 81 -5.24 1.44 -7.46
C ALA A 81 -5.23 -0.05 -7.06
N ILE A 82 -5.70 -0.95 -7.94
CA ILE A 82 -5.61 -2.40 -7.72
C ILE A 82 -4.18 -2.90 -7.91
N ALA A 83 -3.45 -2.42 -8.92
CA ALA A 83 -2.05 -2.78 -9.11
C ALA A 83 -1.22 -2.48 -7.86
N ASP A 84 -1.41 -1.30 -7.28
CA ASP A 84 -0.67 -0.93 -6.09
C ASP A 84 -1.19 -1.63 -4.83
N ALA A 85 -2.49 -1.94 -4.74
CA ALA A 85 -3.01 -2.82 -3.69
C ALA A 85 -2.43 -4.25 -3.77
N ILE A 86 -2.17 -4.76 -4.97
CA ILE A 86 -1.48 -6.04 -5.19
C ILE A 86 -0.04 -5.95 -4.66
N LYS A 87 0.70 -4.88 -4.99
CA LYS A 87 2.07 -4.67 -4.48
C LYS A 87 2.12 -4.62 -2.95
N ILE A 88 1.13 -4.01 -2.31
CA ILE A 88 1.02 -3.99 -0.83
C ILE A 88 0.71 -5.39 -0.28
N GLY A 89 -0.35 -6.01 -0.76
CA GLY A 89 -0.85 -7.28 -0.21
C GLY A 89 0.06 -8.48 -0.47
N TYR A 90 0.80 -8.43 -1.58
CA TYR A 90 1.71 -9.47 -2.03
C TYR A 90 3.16 -8.99 -2.05
N LYS A 91 3.51 -7.99 -1.24
CA LYS A 91 4.87 -7.45 -1.11
C LYS A 91 5.98 -8.52 -1.13
N PRO A 92 5.86 -9.66 -0.40
CA PRO A 92 6.89 -10.69 -0.42
C PRO A 92 7.09 -11.38 -1.77
N LEU A 93 6.09 -11.41 -2.65
CA LEU A 93 6.26 -11.88 -4.03
C LEU A 93 7.07 -10.88 -4.85
N TYR A 94 6.82 -9.58 -4.65
CA TYR A 94 7.54 -8.51 -5.36
C TYR A 94 8.97 -8.31 -4.86
N GLU A 95 9.24 -8.60 -3.58
CA GLU A 95 10.60 -8.66 -3.02
C GLU A 95 11.43 -9.80 -3.65
N ALA A 96 10.78 -10.90 -4.04
CA ALA A 96 11.44 -12.02 -4.71
C ALA A 96 11.49 -11.85 -6.23
N ASN A 97 10.50 -11.20 -6.85
CA ASN A 97 10.46 -10.88 -8.27
C ASN A 97 9.67 -9.60 -8.54
N GLU A 98 10.34 -8.55 -9.02
CA GLU A 98 9.75 -7.24 -9.30
C GLU A 98 8.57 -7.30 -10.30
N TYR A 99 8.60 -8.27 -11.22
CA TYR A 99 7.59 -8.48 -12.26
C TYR A 99 6.70 -9.70 -11.96
N ALA A 100 6.40 -9.96 -10.68
CA ALA A 100 5.54 -11.08 -10.28
C ALA A 100 4.16 -11.11 -10.97
N HIS A 101 3.67 -9.97 -11.47
CA HIS A 101 2.41 -9.83 -12.20
C HIS A 101 2.47 -10.28 -13.67
N GLU A 102 3.66 -10.41 -14.25
CA GLU A 102 3.88 -10.83 -15.65
C GLU A 102 4.24 -12.32 -15.78
N LEU A 103 4.56 -12.97 -14.65
CA LEU A 103 4.98 -14.37 -14.64
C LEU A 103 3.93 -15.31 -15.20
N SER A 104 4.40 -16.39 -15.86
CA SER A 104 3.51 -17.45 -16.31
C SER A 104 2.85 -18.18 -15.12
N ASP A 105 1.76 -18.89 -15.40
CA ASP A 105 1.02 -19.66 -14.39
C ASP A 105 1.91 -20.67 -13.62
N LYS A 106 2.95 -21.20 -14.27
CA LYS A 106 3.89 -22.14 -13.65
C LYS A 106 4.91 -21.42 -12.76
N GLU A 107 5.48 -20.32 -13.25
CA GLU A 107 6.49 -19.53 -12.53
C GLU A 107 5.89 -18.84 -11.31
N LEU A 108 4.70 -18.25 -11.45
CA LEU A 108 4.00 -17.61 -10.33
C LEU A 108 3.69 -18.62 -9.22
N LYS A 109 3.27 -19.85 -9.56
CA LYS A 109 3.09 -20.91 -8.57
C LYS A 109 4.40 -21.31 -7.91
N GLY A 110 5.49 -21.39 -8.67
CA GLY A 110 6.85 -21.61 -8.15
C GLY A 110 7.24 -20.56 -7.11
N LEU A 111 7.08 -19.28 -7.46
CA LEU A 111 7.38 -18.15 -6.59
C LEU A 111 6.54 -18.16 -5.31
N ILE A 112 5.23 -18.45 -5.42
CA ILE A 112 4.36 -18.58 -4.25
C ILE A 112 4.84 -19.70 -3.33
N MET A 113 5.23 -20.87 -3.88
CA MET A 113 5.75 -21.98 -3.08
C MET A 113 7.06 -21.60 -2.38
N GLU A 114 7.96 -20.91 -3.07
CA GLU A 114 9.22 -20.42 -2.51
C GLU A 114 9.01 -19.44 -1.35
N VAL A 115 8.16 -18.43 -1.56
CA VAL A 115 7.90 -17.37 -0.56
C VAL A 115 7.10 -17.89 0.64
N THR A 116 6.14 -18.79 0.42
CA THR A 116 5.24 -19.28 1.49
C THR A 116 5.72 -20.56 2.15
N GLY A 117 6.61 -21.32 1.50
CA GLY A 117 7.02 -22.67 1.90
C GLY A 117 5.89 -23.71 1.78
N LEU A 118 4.83 -23.42 1.04
CA LEU A 118 3.70 -24.34 0.85
C LEU A 118 3.94 -25.29 -0.31
N GLU A 119 3.45 -26.52 -0.19
CA GLU A 119 3.47 -27.50 -1.29
C GLU A 119 2.45 -27.16 -2.39
N GLY A 120 2.75 -27.59 -3.62
CA GLY A 120 1.92 -27.33 -4.80
C GLY A 120 0.51 -27.92 -4.76
N SER A 121 0.33 -29.00 -4.00
CA SER A 121 -0.97 -29.67 -3.77
C SER A 121 -1.81 -28.99 -2.70
N ASN A 122 -1.24 -28.03 -1.95
CA ASN A 122 -1.93 -27.38 -0.84
C ASN A 122 -3.09 -26.49 -1.34
N ALA A 123 -4.28 -26.68 -0.76
CA ALA A 123 -5.47 -25.90 -1.12
C ALA A 123 -5.29 -24.39 -0.89
N SER A 124 -4.46 -23.99 0.09
CA SER A 124 -4.15 -22.58 0.36
C SER A 124 -3.29 -22.00 -0.75
N MET A 125 -2.32 -22.75 -1.29
CA MET A 125 -1.50 -22.31 -2.42
C MET A 125 -2.38 -22.03 -3.65
N GLN A 126 -3.27 -22.97 -4.00
CA GLN A 126 -4.18 -22.81 -5.13
C GLN A 126 -5.11 -21.59 -4.96
N ARG A 127 -5.55 -21.31 -3.72
CA ARG A 127 -6.37 -20.12 -3.40
C ARG A 127 -5.59 -18.82 -3.47
N ILE A 128 -4.32 -18.80 -3.03
CA ILE A 128 -3.43 -17.65 -3.16
C ILE A 128 -3.26 -17.32 -4.64
N TYR A 129 -2.83 -18.30 -5.43
CA TYR A 129 -2.65 -18.16 -6.87
C TYR A 129 -3.94 -17.66 -7.56
N GLY A 130 -5.08 -18.30 -7.27
CA GLY A 130 -6.35 -17.92 -7.87
C GLY A 130 -6.79 -16.50 -7.50
N THR A 131 -6.58 -16.09 -6.25
CA THR A 131 -6.96 -14.75 -5.78
C THR A 131 -6.07 -13.69 -6.40
N PHE A 132 -4.75 -13.94 -6.48
CA PHE A 132 -3.80 -13.06 -7.14
C PHE A 132 -4.15 -12.87 -8.61
N LYS A 133 -4.40 -13.96 -9.35
CA LYS A 133 -4.76 -13.90 -10.78
C LYS A 133 -6.02 -13.07 -11.02
N LYS A 134 -7.05 -13.24 -10.17
CA LYS A 134 -8.30 -12.47 -10.26
C LYS A 134 -8.14 -10.98 -9.94
N LEU A 135 -7.17 -10.62 -9.10
CA LEU A 135 -6.79 -9.24 -8.86
C LEU A 135 -6.00 -8.67 -10.05
N ASN A 136 -5.05 -9.45 -10.56
CA ASN A 136 -4.21 -9.08 -11.70
C ASN A 136 -5.03 -8.77 -12.96
N GLU A 137 -6.09 -9.54 -13.20
CA GLU A 137 -7.06 -9.30 -14.30
C GLU A 137 -7.75 -7.92 -14.23
N LYS A 138 -7.78 -7.28 -13.06
CA LYS A 138 -8.37 -5.94 -12.85
C LYS A 138 -7.33 -4.85 -12.60
N ALA A 139 -6.05 -5.20 -12.61
CA ALA A 139 -4.97 -4.27 -12.33
C ALA A 139 -4.45 -3.63 -13.63
N ASP A 140 -4.00 -2.38 -13.52
CA ASP A 140 -3.26 -1.69 -14.57
C ASP A 140 -1.92 -1.23 -13.98
N PHE A 141 -0.83 -1.85 -14.41
CA PHE A 141 0.53 -1.54 -13.93
C PHE A 141 1.24 -0.48 -14.79
N GLU A 142 0.72 -0.19 -15.99
CA GLU A 142 1.34 0.73 -16.96
C GLU A 142 1.03 2.20 -16.66
N ASN A 143 -0.11 2.46 -16.02
CA ASN A 143 -0.56 3.82 -15.67
C ASN A 143 -0.59 4.03 -14.15
N PRO A 144 0.56 4.07 -13.44
CA PRO A 144 0.55 4.27 -12.00
C PRO A 144 -0.06 5.64 -11.65
N VAL A 145 -1.02 5.67 -10.72
CA VAL A 145 -1.53 6.94 -10.20
C VAL A 145 -0.42 7.53 -9.33
N SER A 146 0.20 8.60 -9.81
CA SER A 146 1.22 9.33 -9.07
C SER A 146 0.60 10.02 -7.85
N ASP A 147 0.49 9.28 -6.73
CA ASP A 147 0.36 9.86 -5.39
C ASP A 147 0.66 8.86 -4.26
N TYR A 148 1.53 7.89 -4.52
CA TYR A 148 2.02 6.96 -3.52
C TYR A 148 3.14 7.59 -2.69
N THR A 149 2.77 8.42 -1.72
CA THR A 149 3.59 8.59 -0.52
C THR A 149 3.18 7.48 0.45
N GLU A 150 4.09 6.56 0.75
CA GLU A 150 3.90 5.58 1.83
C GLU A 150 3.40 6.30 3.10
N PRO A 151 2.44 5.75 3.85
CA PRO A 151 2.18 6.25 5.19
C PRO A 151 3.36 5.86 6.08
N SER A 152 4.39 6.69 6.08
CA SER A 152 5.27 6.80 7.24
C SER A 152 4.42 7.32 8.38
N THR A 153 4.29 6.51 9.41
CA THR A 153 3.74 6.87 10.70
C THR A 153 4.56 8.02 11.27
N SER A 154 4.11 9.25 11.08
CA SER A 154 4.49 10.41 11.89
C SER A 154 3.53 11.55 11.62
N ASP A 155 2.96 12.04 12.72
CA ASP A 155 1.95 13.07 12.82
C ASP A 155 2.30 14.40 12.14
N GLU A 156 1.20 15.08 11.80
CA GLU A 156 0.97 16.52 11.77
C GLU A 156 1.56 17.42 10.66
N THR A 157 0.58 17.91 9.89
CA THR A 157 0.41 19.31 9.46
C THR A 157 1.22 19.77 8.26
N GLN A 158 0.58 19.74 7.08
CA GLN A 158 0.93 20.69 6.01
C GLN A 158 -0.29 21.40 5.46
N ARG A 159 -0.31 22.70 5.77
CA ARG A 159 -1.01 23.75 5.07
C ARG A 159 -0.52 23.82 3.62
N VAL A 160 -1.51 24.08 2.76
CA VAL A 160 -1.42 24.49 1.36
C VAL A 160 -0.36 25.58 1.15
N THR A 161 0.43 25.51 0.08
CA THR A 161 0.82 26.70 -0.71
C THR A 161 1.18 26.30 -2.15
N HIS A 162 0.59 27.05 -3.06
CA HIS A 162 0.84 27.12 -4.49
C HIS A 162 2.15 27.90 -4.73
N ASN A 163 3.05 27.42 -5.60
CA ASN A 163 3.59 28.23 -6.71
C ASN A 163 4.66 27.49 -7.52
N ASN A 164 4.52 27.64 -8.83
CA ASN A 164 5.48 27.29 -9.86
C ASN A 164 6.79 28.07 -9.71
N HIS A 165 7.93 27.40 -9.80
CA HIS A 165 9.07 27.85 -10.61
C HIS A 165 9.97 26.66 -10.94
N SER A 166 10.23 26.50 -12.23
CA SER A 166 11.14 25.51 -12.80
C SER A 166 12.57 25.94 -12.56
N GLU A 167 13.29 25.22 -11.72
CA GLU A 167 14.75 25.12 -11.66
C GLU A 167 15.03 23.91 -10.75
N LEU A 168 15.62 22.85 -11.28
CA LEU A 168 15.92 21.63 -10.53
C LEU A 168 16.92 21.97 -9.41
N PRO A 169 16.55 21.94 -8.12
CA PRO A 169 17.53 22.06 -7.06
C PRO A 169 18.15 20.67 -6.86
N LEU A 170 19.46 20.58 -7.06
CA LEU A 170 20.26 19.46 -6.62
C LEU A 170 20.14 19.36 -5.10
N ASN A 171 19.16 18.59 -4.60
CA ASN A 171 18.95 18.39 -3.17
C ASN A 171 19.97 17.38 -2.65
N ILE A 172 21.13 17.87 -2.21
CA ILE A 172 22.07 17.03 -1.47
C ILE A 172 21.64 16.95 -0.01
N GLY A 173 21.07 15.81 0.38
CA GLY A 173 20.77 15.50 1.78
C GLY A 173 22.03 15.05 2.51
N TYR A 174 22.60 15.91 3.36
CA TYR A 174 23.71 15.53 4.24
C TYR A 174 23.19 15.18 5.64
N THR A 175 23.40 13.94 6.06
CA THR A 175 23.13 13.52 7.45
C THR A 175 24.33 13.88 8.33
N ILE A 176 24.20 14.93 9.14
CA ILE A 176 25.24 15.37 10.09
C ILE A 176 24.86 14.90 11.49
N ASN A 177 25.66 14.00 12.07
CA ASN A 177 25.53 13.57 13.46
C ASN A 177 26.36 14.50 14.35
N LEU A 178 25.71 15.31 15.18
CA LEU A 178 26.37 16.26 16.08
C LEU A 178 26.36 15.74 17.52
N ASN A 179 27.54 15.56 18.12
CA ASN A 179 27.66 15.28 19.54
C ASN A 179 27.83 16.59 20.31
N LEU A 180 26.77 17.04 21.00
CA LEU A 180 26.80 18.28 21.77
C LEU A 180 27.51 18.06 23.12
N PRO A 181 28.44 18.94 23.51
CA PRO A 181 29.06 18.86 24.83
C PRO A 181 28.01 19.12 25.94
N PRO A 182 28.15 18.51 27.12
CA PRO A 182 27.26 18.74 28.25
C PRO A 182 27.54 20.12 28.84
N THR A 183 26.92 21.16 28.27
CA THR A 183 26.99 22.53 28.76
C THR A 183 25.59 23.02 29.11
N THR A 184 25.46 23.81 30.17
CA THR A 184 24.20 24.44 30.60
C THR A 184 24.02 25.86 30.06
N ASN A 185 25.00 26.38 29.30
CA ASN A 185 24.95 27.75 28.78
C ASN A 185 24.28 27.78 27.39
N ILE A 186 23.10 28.41 27.33
CA ILE A 186 22.29 28.56 26.13
C ILE A 186 22.99 29.38 25.02
N GLU A 187 23.88 30.31 25.38
CA GLU A 187 24.60 31.15 24.42
C GLU A 187 25.59 30.35 23.57
N VAL A 188 26.17 29.28 24.12
CA VAL A 188 27.08 28.38 23.40
C VAL A 188 26.33 27.60 22.33
N PHE A 189 25.12 27.10 22.65
CA PHE A 189 24.26 26.45 21.67
C PHE A 189 23.86 27.41 20.55
N ASN A 190 23.47 28.64 20.89
CA ASN A 190 23.08 29.65 19.90
C ASN A 190 24.23 30.03 18.97
N ALA A 191 25.47 30.11 19.48
CA ALA A 191 26.66 30.37 18.67
C ALA A 191 26.97 29.21 17.70
N ILE A 192 26.82 27.95 18.15
CA ILE A 192 27.01 26.75 17.31
C ILE A 192 25.97 26.72 16.19
N PHE A 193 24.68 26.90 16.52
CA PHE A 193 23.61 26.88 15.50
C PHE A 193 23.69 28.07 14.53
N SER A 194 24.08 29.25 15.00
CA SER A 194 24.28 30.42 14.14
C SER A 194 25.45 30.19 13.16
N SER A 195 26.55 29.61 13.65
CA SER A 195 27.71 29.27 12.80
C SER A 195 27.36 28.19 11.76
N LEU A 196 26.61 27.15 12.15
CA LEU A 196 26.12 26.13 11.21
C LEU A 196 25.20 26.73 10.15
N LYS A 197 24.25 27.58 10.55
CA LYS A 197 23.36 28.27 9.62
C LYS A 197 24.12 29.13 8.60
N GLN A 198 25.17 29.82 9.05
CA GLN A 198 25.94 30.71 8.19
C GLN A 198 26.82 29.95 7.17
N HIS A 199 27.28 28.74 7.50
CA HIS A 199 28.23 27.99 6.67
C HIS A 199 27.64 26.81 5.89
N LEU A 200 26.49 26.25 6.31
CA LEU A 200 25.85 25.10 5.63
C LEU A 200 24.64 25.49 4.77
N LEU A 201 24.07 26.69 4.95
CA LEU A 201 22.88 27.16 4.21
C LEU A 201 23.16 28.37 3.29
N LYS A 202 24.42 28.76 3.11
CA LYS A 202 24.83 29.74 2.09
C LYS A 202 25.53 29.02 0.94
N ASP A 203 24.72 28.33 0.15
CA ASP A 203 24.66 28.38 -1.33
C ASP A 203 23.44 27.55 -1.76
#